data_AF-A0A7V3NBH8-F1
#
_entry.id   AF-A0A7V3NBH8-F1
#
_cell.length_a   1.000
_cell.length_b   1.000
_cell.length_c   1.000
_cell.angle_alpha   90.00
_cell.angle_beta   90.00
_cell.angle_gamma   90.00
#
_symmetry.space_group_name_H-M   'P 1'
#
loop_
_entity.id
_entity.type
_entity.pdbx_description
1 polymer ?
#
loop_
_entity_poly.entity_id
_entity_poly.type
_entity_poly.pdbx_seq_one_letter_code
_entity_poly.pdbx_strand_id
1 'polypeptide(L)'
;RWSANHKLNIAGQMARFRQRHPKATGMAKMLFDAMTAADILAGLPEVDAQRLGAAGHSLGAKEVLYLAAFDERIRVAVSSEGGIGTRFSNWHDPWYLGSQIQQADFVREHHELLALVAPRAFLLLGGDSADGQRSWPFIQAVLPVYRLYGGAARVGLFNHRKGHSLPPEAEARLYAWFEAYG
;
A
#
# COMPACT_ATOMS: atom_id res chain seq x y z
N ARG A 1 23.07 18.60 -2.42
CA ARG A 1 22.27 19.52 -3.27
C ARG A 1 21.08 18.73 -3.81
N TRP A 2 19.90 18.89 -3.24
CA TRP A 2 18.68 18.30 -3.80
C TRP A 2 18.40 18.96 -5.15
N SER A 3 18.12 18.16 -6.17
CA SER A 3 17.97 18.63 -7.55
C SER A 3 16.93 19.74 -7.62
N ALA A 4 17.27 20.83 -8.30
CA ALA A 4 16.35 21.90 -8.63
C ALA A 4 15.06 21.34 -9.23
N ASN A 5 13.92 21.90 -8.81
CA ASN A 5 12.58 21.66 -9.31
C ASN A 5 12.50 21.81 -10.85
N HIS A 6 12.93 20.80 -11.59
CA HIS A 6 12.31 20.53 -12.89
C HIS A 6 10.86 20.20 -12.58
N LYS A 7 9.92 21.01 -13.07
CA LYS A 7 8.52 20.57 -13.14
C LYS A 7 8.52 19.26 -13.91
N LEU A 8 8.44 18.14 -13.20
CA LEU A 8 8.35 16.83 -13.82
C LEU A 8 7.16 16.86 -14.76
N ASN A 9 7.40 16.59 -16.05
CA ASN A 9 6.33 16.50 -17.03
C ASN A 9 5.58 15.17 -16.83
N ILE A 10 4.84 15.06 -15.71
CA ILE A 10 4.11 13.84 -15.32
C ILE A 10 3.15 13.42 -16.43
N ALA A 11 2.44 14.37 -17.04
CA ALA A 11 1.54 14.12 -18.16
C ALA A 11 2.28 13.50 -19.35
N GLY A 12 3.44 14.05 -19.74
CA GLY A 12 4.27 13.51 -20.81
C GLY A 12 4.85 12.14 -20.50
N GLN A 13 5.28 11.90 -19.25
CA GLN A 13 5.78 10.58 -18.85
C GLN A 13 4.65 9.54 -18.85
N MET A 14 3.46 9.91 -18.39
CA MET A 14 2.27 9.04 -18.43
C MET A 14 1.82 8.74 -19.86
N ALA A 15 1.84 9.73 -20.75
CA ALA A 15 1.52 9.52 -22.16
C ALA A 15 2.50 8.53 -22.81
N ARG A 16 3.82 8.71 -22.58
CA ARG A 16 4.86 7.80 -23.07
C ARG A 16 4.73 6.39 -22.50
N PHE A 17 4.40 6.27 -21.22
CA PHE A 17 4.18 4.97 -20.58
C PHE A 17 2.98 4.26 -21.20
N ARG A 18 1.83 4.94 -21.32
CA ARG A 18 0.61 4.37 -21.93
C ARG A 18 0.80 4.02 -23.40
N GLN A 19 1.57 4.78 -24.15
CA GLN A 19 1.89 4.46 -25.54
C GLN A 19 2.61 3.10 -25.65
N ARG A 20 3.55 2.81 -24.73
CA ARG A 20 4.30 1.55 -24.71
C ARG A 20 3.53 0.41 -24.04
N HIS A 21 2.67 0.73 -23.09
CA HIS A 21 1.93 -0.24 -22.26
C HIS A 21 0.45 0.17 -22.17
N PRO A 22 -0.33 0.06 -23.27
CA PRO A 22 -1.68 0.63 -23.35
C PRO A 22 -2.70 -0.02 -22.40
N LYS A 23 -2.40 -1.23 -21.92
CA LYS A 23 -3.25 -1.97 -20.95
C LYS A 23 -2.81 -1.80 -19.49
N ALA A 24 -1.67 -1.15 -19.25
CA ALA A 24 -1.12 -0.99 -17.90
C ALA A 24 -1.58 0.33 -17.27
N THR A 25 -1.92 0.28 -15.98
CA THR A 25 -2.18 1.46 -15.17
C THR A 25 -0.86 2.05 -14.65
N GLY A 26 -0.89 3.29 -14.13
CA GLY A 26 0.28 3.85 -13.45
C GLY A 26 0.65 3.05 -12.19
N MET A 27 -0.37 2.58 -11.46
CA MET A 27 -0.18 1.69 -10.30
C MET A 27 0.50 0.38 -10.70
N ALA A 28 0.20 -0.18 -11.88
CA ALA A 28 0.88 -1.38 -12.36
C ALA A 28 2.39 -1.15 -12.58
N LYS A 29 2.78 0.05 -13.02
CA LYS A 29 4.20 0.40 -13.14
C LYS A 29 4.87 0.52 -11.77
N MET A 30 4.22 1.20 -10.82
CA MET A 30 4.74 1.36 -9.46
C MET A 30 4.87 0.01 -8.75
N LEU A 31 3.89 -0.88 -8.92
CA LEU A 31 3.97 -2.26 -8.42
C LEU A 31 5.15 -3.01 -9.04
N PHE A 32 5.33 -2.94 -10.37
CA PHE A 32 6.46 -3.59 -11.04
C PHE A 32 7.81 -3.08 -10.51
N ASP A 33 7.94 -1.77 -10.29
CA ASP A 33 9.16 -1.18 -9.72
C ASP A 33 9.39 -1.66 -8.28
N ALA A 34 8.34 -1.72 -7.47
CA ALA A 34 8.43 -2.19 -6.09
C ALA A 34 8.81 -3.68 -6.00
N MET A 35 8.25 -4.53 -6.88
CA MET A 35 8.64 -5.94 -6.98
C MET A 35 10.09 -6.10 -7.45
N THR A 36 10.54 -5.28 -8.41
CA THR A 36 11.93 -5.25 -8.86
C THR A 36 12.87 -4.80 -7.74
N ALA A 37 12.47 -3.81 -6.94
CA ALA A 37 13.23 -3.39 -5.78
C ALA A 37 13.33 -4.50 -4.72
N ALA A 38 12.25 -5.27 -4.52
CA ALA A 38 12.26 -6.45 -3.65
C ALA A 38 13.18 -7.56 -4.19
N ASP A 39 13.23 -7.77 -5.51
CA ASP A 39 14.20 -8.71 -6.14
C ASP A 39 15.64 -8.30 -5.86
N ILE A 40 15.96 -7.01 -6.04
CA ILE A 40 17.30 -6.49 -5.77
C ILE A 40 17.65 -6.66 -4.30
N LEU A 41 16.74 -6.25 -3.40
CA LEU A 41 16.95 -6.34 -1.96
C LEU A 41 17.18 -7.80 -1.52
N ALA A 42 16.35 -8.73 -2.00
CA ALA A 42 16.48 -10.16 -1.71
C ALA A 42 17.77 -10.80 -2.23
N GLY A 43 18.43 -10.17 -3.21
CA GLY A 43 19.70 -10.64 -3.77
C GLY A 43 20.95 -10.17 -3.03
N LEU A 44 20.82 -9.25 -2.05
CA LEU A 44 21.94 -8.76 -1.27
C LEU A 44 22.37 -9.77 -0.19
N PRO A 45 23.67 -10.05 -0.01
CA PRO A 45 24.13 -11.06 0.95
C PRO A 45 23.82 -10.70 2.41
N GLU A 46 23.64 -9.42 2.73
CA GLU A 46 23.24 -8.93 4.04
C GLU A 46 21.72 -9.00 4.33
N VAL A 47 20.91 -9.42 3.36
CA VAL A 47 19.44 -9.48 3.48
C VAL A 47 18.96 -10.91 3.60
N ASP A 48 18.11 -11.17 4.60
CA ASP A 48 17.32 -12.39 4.65
C ASP A 48 16.10 -12.27 3.73
N ALA A 49 16.18 -12.91 2.55
CA ALA A 49 15.10 -12.92 1.56
C ALA A 49 13.77 -13.52 2.06
N GLN A 50 13.76 -14.24 3.19
CA GLN A 50 12.54 -14.78 3.80
C GLN A 50 11.85 -13.79 4.76
N ARG A 51 12.50 -12.68 5.10
CA ARG A 51 12.06 -11.70 6.10
C ARG A 51 11.90 -10.29 5.52
N LEU A 52 11.36 -10.21 4.30
CA LEU A 52 11.08 -8.93 3.64
C LEU A 52 9.81 -8.29 4.22
N GLY A 53 9.86 -6.99 4.43
CA GLY A 53 8.69 -6.21 4.84
C GLY A 53 8.66 -4.85 4.15
N ALA A 54 7.48 -4.22 4.12
CA ALA A 54 7.24 -3.00 3.38
C ALA A 54 6.49 -1.97 4.23
N ALA A 55 6.96 -0.73 4.23
CA ALA A 55 6.27 0.38 4.90
C ALA A 55 6.29 1.61 4.02
N GLY A 56 5.23 2.42 4.12
CA GLY A 56 5.07 3.57 3.25
C GLY A 56 4.00 4.52 3.73
N HIS A 57 4.23 5.81 3.49
CA HIS A 57 3.33 6.90 3.85
C HIS A 57 2.81 7.60 2.59
N SER A 58 1.54 8.02 2.59
CA SER A 58 0.93 8.75 1.48
C SER A 58 0.96 7.95 0.16
N LEU A 59 1.66 8.42 -0.87
CA LEU A 59 1.89 7.67 -2.10
C LEU A 59 2.53 6.30 -1.82
N GLY A 60 3.54 6.24 -0.94
CA GLY A 60 4.20 4.97 -0.59
C GLY A 60 3.25 3.99 0.11
N ALA A 61 2.22 4.48 0.79
CA ALA A 61 1.21 3.62 1.42
C ALA A 61 0.34 2.89 0.38
N LYS A 62 0.09 3.53 -0.77
CA LYS A 62 -0.59 2.92 -1.92
C LYS A 62 0.25 1.84 -2.56
N GLU A 63 1.55 2.10 -2.72
CA GLU A 63 2.51 1.11 -3.20
C GLU A 63 2.57 -0.11 -2.29
N VAL A 64 2.68 0.10 -0.97
CA VAL A 64 2.73 -0.98 0.02
C VAL A 64 1.49 -1.85 -0.01
N LEU A 65 0.30 -1.29 -0.16
CA LEU A 65 -0.94 -2.06 -0.27
C LEU A 65 -0.88 -3.04 -1.47
N TYR A 66 -0.47 -2.54 -2.64
CA TYR A 66 -0.37 -3.35 -3.84
C TYR A 66 0.79 -4.35 -3.76
N LEU A 67 1.96 -3.92 -3.29
CA LEU A 67 3.12 -4.78 -3.13
C LEU A 67 2.82 -5.93 -2.16
N ALA A 68 2.21 -5.63 -1.01
CA ALA A 68 1.79 -6.65 -0.06
C ALA A 68 0.79 -7.63 -0.70
N ALA A 69 -0.16 -7.16 -1.50
CA ALA A 69 -1.16 -8.03 -2.13
C ALA A 69 -0.57 -8.95 -3.22
N PHE A 70 0.40 -8.47 -4.01
CA PHE A 70 0.88 -9.17 -5.21
C PHE A 70 2.28 -9.79 -5.08
N ASP A 71 3.03 -9.49 -4.02
CA ASP A 71 4.32 -10.12 -3.73
C ASP A 71 4.26 -10.86 -2.38
N GLU A 72 4.13 -12.18 -2.45
CA GLU A 72 4.00 -13.04 -1.27
C GLU A 72 5.25 -13.07 -0.38
N ARG A 73 6.41 -12.61 -0.89
CA ARG A 73 7.65 -12.52 -0.11
C ARG A 73 7.56 -11.44 0.96
N ILE A 74 6.71 -10.43 0.79
CA ILE A 74 6.47 -9.39 1.79
C ILE A 74 5.68 -9.99 2.95
N ARG A 75 6.36 -10.30 4.05
CA ARG A 75 5.79 -10.97 5.24
C ARG A 75 5.01 -10.03 6.15
N VAL A 76 5.41 -8.77 6.19
CA VAL A 76 4.84 -7.73 7.04
C VAL A 76 4.74 -6.41 6.28
N ALA A 77 3.59 -5.76 6.36
CA ALA A 77 3.32 -4.51 5.69
C ALA A 77 2.68 -3.46 6.61
N VAL A 78 3.09 -2.19 6.45
CA VAL A 78 2.49 -1.05 7.14
C VAL A 78 2.16 0.05 6.12
N SER A 79 0.87 0.29 5.91
CA SER A 79 0.37 1.33 5.02
C SER A 79 -0.11 2.51 5.86
N SER A 80 0.44 3.71 5.63
CA SER A 80 0.11 4.91 6.41
C SER A 80 -0.49 6.01 5.54
N GLU A 81 -1.75 6.38 5.79
CA GLU A 81 -2.38 7.55 5.15
C GLU A 81 -2.39 7.51 3.60
N GLY A 82 -2.58 6.34 2.99
CA GLY A 82 -2.75 6.21 1.53
C GLY A 82 -4.18 6.46 1.05
N GLY A 83 -5.14 6.37 1.96
CA GLY A 83 -6.57 6.25 1.69
C GLY A 83 -6.87 4.83 1.25
N ILE A 84 -7.18 3.93 2.19
CA ILE A 84 -7.39 2.51 1.89
C ILE A 84 -8.51 2.30 0.87
N GLY A 85 -9.57 3.11 0.92
CA GLY A 85 -10.66 3.03 -0.07
C GLY A 85 -10.29 3.67 -1.40
N THR A 86 -10.78 3.09 -2.49
CA THR A 86 -10.63 3.65 -3.86
C THR A 86 -11.11 5.10 -3.98
N ARG A 87 -12.01 5.54 -3.09
CA ARG A 87 -12.56 6.91 -3.03
C ARG A 87 -12.01 7.77 -1.90
N PHE A 88 -11.06 7.27 -1.10
CA PHE A 88 -10.54 7.99 0.08
C PHE A 88 -9.49 9.04 -0.27
N SER A 89 -8.85 8.88 -1.42
CA SER A 89 -7.82 9.78 -1.94
C SER A 89 -7.85 9.80 -3.47
N ASN A 90 -6.81 10.35 -4.09
CA ASN A 90 -6.70 10.57 -5.53
C ASN A 90 -6.41 9.29 -6.37
N TRP A 91 -6.95 8.13 -6.03
CA TRP A 91 -6.72 6.87 -6.78
C TRP A 91 -7.11 6.92 -8.27
N HIS A 92 -7.97 7.86 -8.65
CA HIS A 92 -8.41 8.08 -10.02
C HIS A 92 -7.37 8.82 -10.87
N ASP A 93 -6.30 9.36 -10.25
CA ASP A 93 -5.24 10.03 -10.99
C ASP A 93 -4.54 9.05 -11.96
N PRO A 94 -4.07 9.54 -13.11
CA PRO A 94 -3.59 8.69 -14.19
C PRO A 94 -2.34 7.87 -13.85
N TRP A 95 -1.57 8.28 -12.83
CA TRP A 95 -0.43 7.55 -12.29
C TRP A 95 -0.80 6.48 -11.24
N TYR A 96 -2.08 6.34 -10.90
CA TYR A 96 -2.61 5.23 -10.10
C TYR A 96 -3.52 4.34 -10.95
N LEU A 97 -4.82 4.29 -10.64
CA LEU A 97 -5.78 3.40 -11.30
C LEU A 97 -6.52 4.07 -12.45
N GLY A 98 -6.47 5.40 -12.56
CA GLY A 98 -7.15 6.14 -13.61
C GLY A 98 -8.67 6.24 -13.39
N SER A 99 -9.36 6.92 -14.31
CA SER A 99 -10.79 7.21 -14.21
C SER A 99 -11.70 5.97 -14.25
N GLN A 100 -11.19 4.78 -14.59
CA GLN A 100 -11.98 3.54 -14.60
C GLN A 100 -12.61 3.24 -13.23
N ILE A 101 -11.94 3.60 -12.12
CA ILE A 101 -12.49 3.35 -10.77
C ILE A 101 -13.67 4.27 -10.42
N GLN A 102 -13.94 5.26 -11.26
CA GLN A 102 -15.07 6.18 -11.14
C GLN A 102 -16.27 5.75 -12.00
N GLN A 103 -16.11 4.71 -12.82
CA GLN A 103 -17.22 4.19 -13.64
C GLN A 103 -18.25 3.49 -12.75
N ALA A 104 -19.53 3.60 -13.13
CA ALA A 104 -20.64 3.10 -12.33
C ALA A 104 -20.65 1.56 -12.19
N ASP A 105 -20.06 0.86 -13.16
CA ASP A 105 -19.90 -0.59 -13.19
C ASP A 105 -18.62 -1.09 -12.49
N PHE A 106 -17.78 -0.18 -11.98
CA PHE A 106 -16.62 -0.55 -11.17
C PHE A 106 -17.06 -0.92 -9.75
N VAL A 107 -17.08 -2.22 -9.45
CA VAL A 107 -17.57 -2.78 -8.18
C VAL A 107 -16.46 -3.32 -7.26
N ARG A 108 -15.19 -3.09 -7.62
CA ARG A 108 -14.04 -3.58 -6.86
C ARG A 108 -13.63 -2.60 -5.78
N GLU A 109 -13.03 -3.12 -4.70
CA GLU A 109 -12.57 -2.30 -3.59
C GLU A 109 -11.37 -2.93 -2.87
N HIS A 110 -10.52 -2.11 -2.27
CA HIS A 110 -9.20 -2.54 -1.76
C HIS A 110 -9.22 -3.48 -0.56
N HIS A 111 -10.37 -3.74 0.07
CA HIS A 111 -10.47 -4.86 1.00
C HIS A 111 -10.24 -6.21 0.29
N GLU A 112 -10.53 -6.32 -1.01
CA GLU A 112 -10.18 -7.50 -1.82
C GLU A 112 -8.66 -7.66 -1.95
N LEU A 113 -7.90 -6.56 -2.03
CA LEU A 113 -6.43 -6.61 -2.01
C LEU A 113 -5.91 -7.03 -0.63
N LEU A 114 -6.49 -6.48 0.44
CA LEU A 114 -6.16 -6.90 1.80
C LEU A 114 -6.43 -8.39 2.04
N ALA A 115 -7.46 -8.97 1.39
CA ALA A 115 -7.72 -10.40 1.46
C ALA A 115 -6.57 -11.25 0.88
N LEU A 116 -5.90 -10.77 -0.18
CA LEU A 116 -4.72 -11.43 -0.77
C LEU A 116 -3.47 -11.35 0.12
N VAL A 117 -3.47 -10.43 1.10
CA VAL A 117 -2.38 -10.34 2.07
C VAL A 117 -2.49 -11.45 3.12
N ALA A 118 -3.69 -11.95 3.43
CA ALA A 118 -3.89 -13.00 4.42
C ALA A 118 -3.04 -14.25 4.11
N PRO A 119 -2.41 -14.90 5.12
CA PRO A 119 -2.41 -14.57 6.56
C PRO A 119 -1.26 -13.63 6.99
N ARG A 120 -0.56 -12.99 6.05
CA ARG A 120 0.59 -12.12 6.32
C ARG A 120 0.15 -10.86 7.05
N ALA A 121 1.09 -10.24 7.77
CA ALA A 121 0.75 -9.16 8.68
C ALA A 121 0.54 -7.82 7.94
N PHE A 122 -0.60 -7.15 8.16
CA PHE A 122 -0.88 -5.84 7.58
C PHE A 122 -1.41 -4.85 8.63
N LEU A 123 -0.76 -3.71 8.78
CA LEU A 123 -1.24 -2.62 9.63
C LEU A 123 -1.58 -1.39 8.79
N LEU A 124 -2.80 -0.87 8.96
CA LEU A 124 -3.18 0.44 8.47
C LEU A 124 -2.92 1.48 9.58
N LEU A 125 -2.14 2.51 9.28
CA LEU A 125 -2.00 3.69 10.13
C LEU A 125 -2.88 4.80 9.57
N GLY A 126 -3.80 5.28 10.40
CA GLY A 126 -4.71 6.38 10.08
C GLY A 126 -4.44 7.62 10.94
N GLY A 127 -4.64 8.79 10.37
CA GLY A 127 -4.45 10.10 11.01
C GLY A 127 -5.68 11.00 10.93
N ASP A 128 -6.82 10.48 10.45
CA ASP A 128 -8.03 11.21 10.08
C ASP A 128 -7.82 12.23 8.93
N SER A 129 -6.84 12.00 8.05
CA SER A 129 -6.71 12.75 6.78
C SER A 129 -7.11 11.88 5.57
N ALA A 130 -6.28 10.92 5.18
CA ALA A 130 -6.62 9.95 4.14
C ALA A 130 -7.24 8.69 4.74
N ASP A 131 -6.72 8.24 5.88
CA ASP A 131 -7.21 7.08 6.64
C ASP A 131 -7.56 7.47 8.07
N GLY A 132 -8.37 6.66 8.73
CA GLY A 132 -8.83 6.96 10.08
C GLY A 132 -9.94 6.03 10.52
N GLN A 133 -10.83 6.48 11.42
CA GLN A 133 -11.94 5.64 11.90
C GLN A 133 -12.82 5.12 10.74
N ARG A 134 -12.99 5.95 9.69
CA ARG A 134 -13.73 5.59 8.48
C ARG A 134 -13.14 4.41 7.70
N SER A 135 -11.87 4.05 7.94
CA SER A 135 -11.18 2.95 7.29
C SER A 135 -11.47 1.59 7.96
N TRP A 136 -12.07 1.58 9.16
CA TRP A 136 -12.36 0.34 9.89
C TRP A 136 -13.17 -0.70 9.10
N PRO A 137 -14.21 -0.36 8.30
CA PRO A 137 -14.96 -1.34 7.52
C PRO A 137 -14.10 -2.18 6.57
N PHE A 138 -12.98 -1.64 6.07
CA PHE A 138 -12.04 -2.37 5.20
C PHE A 138 -11.28 -3.46 5.96
N ILE A 139 -10.83 -3.14 7.18
CA ILE A 139 -10.19 -4.11 8.06
C ILE A 139 -11.21 -5.18 8.49
N GLN A 140 -12.41 -4.74 8.87
CA GLN A 140 -13.48 -5.65 9.28
C GLN A 140 -13.87 -6.63 8.17
N ALA A 141 -13.93 -6.17 6.91
CA ALA A 141 -14.31 -6.99 5.76
C ALA A 141 -13.36 -8.17 5.51
N VAL A 142 -12.08 -8.05 5.91
CA VAL A 142 -11.08 -9.12 5.69
C VAL A 142 -10.86 -10.03 6.89
N LEU A 143 -11.38 -9.70 8.07
CA LEU A 143 -11.29 -10.57 9.25
C LEU A 143 -11.78 -12.00 9.01
N PRO A 144 -12.89 -12.26 8.27
CA PRO A 144 -13.30 -13.63 7.95
C PRO A 144 -12.25 -14.41 7.17
N VAL A 145 -11.52 -13.77 6.24
CA VAL A 145 -10.46 -14.41 5.45
C VAL A 145 -9.29 -14.80 6.36
N TYR A 146 -8.84 -13.88 7.22
CA TYR A 146 -7.78 -14.17 8.20
C TYR A 146 -8.15 -15.33 9.15
N ARG A 147 -9.42 -15.45 9.55
CA ARG A 147 -9.88 -16.55 10.42
C ARG A 147 -9.75 -17.92 9.77
N LEU A 148 -9.81 -18.03 8.43
CA LEU A 148 -9.63 -19.31 7.73
C LEU A 148 -8.24 -19.92 7.96
N TYR A 149 -7.23 -19.08 8.22
CA TYR A 149 -5.86 -19.52 8.46
C TYR A 149 -5.57 -19.86 9.93
N GLY A 150 -6.54 -19.66 10.83
CA GLY A 150 -6.37 -19.86 12.27
C GLY A 150 -5.48 -18.81 12.94
N GLY A 151 -5.37 -18.90 14.27
CA GLY A 151 -4.59 -17.96 15.08
C GLY A 151 -5.19 -16.55 15.21
N ALA A 152 -4.44 -15.64 15.82
CA ALA A 152 -4.84 -14.23 15.92
C ALA A 152 -4.73 -13.55 14.55
N ALA A 153 -5.78 -12.82 14.15
CA ALA A 153 -5.78 -12.10 12.88
C ALA A 153 -4.67 -11.02 12.88
N ARG A 154 -3.73 -11.13 11.94
CA ARG A 154 -2.59 -10.23 11.78
C ARG A 154 -2.95 -9.06 10.86
N VAL A 155 -4.09 -8.44 11.13
CA VAL A 155 -4.57 -7.28 10.38
C VAL A 155 -5.20 -6.27 11.32
N GLY A 156 -4.92 -4.99 11.15
CA GLY A 156 -5.40 -3.98 12.08
C GLY A 156 -5.38 -2.56 11.56
N LEU A 157 -6.01 -1.67 12.32
CA LEU A 157 -5.98 -0.22 12.15
C LEU A 157 -5.49 0.42 13.45
N PHE A 158 -4.49 1.29 13.36
CA PHE A 158 -4.12 2.21 14.44
C PHE A 158 -4.38 3.64 13.97
N ASN A 159 -5.35 4.31 14.60
CA ASN A 159 -5.70 5.70 14.28
C ASN A 159 -5.10 6.66 15.30
N HIS A 160 -4.06 7.40 14.91
CA HIS A 160 -3.38 8.39 15.74
C HIS A 160 -4.04 9.78 15.70
N ARG A 161 -4.93 10.06 14.74
CA ARG A 161 -5.72 11.31 14.65
C ARG A 161 -4.92 12.62 14.54
N LYS A 162 -3.70 12.57 13.99
CA LYS A 162 -2.80 13.74 13.85
C LYS A 162 -2.58 14.16 12.39
N GLY A 163 -3.61 14.01 11.56
CA GLY A 163 -3.61 14.38 10.14
C GLY A 163 -2.65 13.55 9.30
N HIS A 164 -2.23 14.11 8.16
CA HIS A 164 -1.33 13.49 7.20
C HIS A 164 0.13 13.53 7.70
N SER A 165 0.42 12.80 8.77
CA SER A 165 1.74 12.73 9.39
C SER A 165 2.03 11.33 9.92
N LEU A 166 3.30 11.06 10.26
CA LEU A 166 3.71 9.86 10.99
C LEU A 166 4.27 10.30 12.35
N PRO A 167 3.40 10.56 13.35
CA PRO A 167 3.86 11.01 14.66
C PRO A 167 4.59 9.89 15.42
N PRO A 168 5.36 10.22 16.48
CA PRO A 168 6.16 9.22 17.22
C PRO A 168 5.38 8.00 17.70
N GLU A 169 4.12 8.16 18.13
CA GLU A 169 3.30 7.00 18.52
C GLU A 169 2.91 6.10 17.34
N ALA A 170 2.76 6.64 16.14
CA ALA A 170 2.47 5.85 14.94
C ALA A 170 3.75 5.17 14.42
N GLU A 171 4.88 5.86 14.51
CA GLU A 171 6.19 5.29 14.20
C GLU A 171 6.55 4.14 15.16
N ALA A 172 6.34 4.32 16.47
CA ALA A 172 6.54 3.25 17.45
C ALA A 172 5.62 2.04 17.19
N ARG A 173 4.38 2.28 16.76
CA ARG A 173 3.45 1.20 16.36
C ARG A 173 3.90 0.48 15.10
N LEU A 174 4.47 1.20 14.13
CA LEU A 174 5.08 0.61 12.94
C LEU A 174 6.21 -0.33 13.35
N TYR A 175 7.19 0.12 14.14
CA TYR A 175 8.31 -0.74 14.56
C TYR A 175 7.84 -1.96 15.35
N ALA A 176 6.94 -1.78 16.32
CA ALA A 176 6.37 -2.89 17.08
C ALA A 176 5.65 -3.92 16.19
N TRP A 177 5.03 -3.49 15.09
CA TRP A 177 4.39 -4.39 14.14
C TRP A 177 5.42 -5.22 13.35
N PHE A 178 6.52 -4.60 12.91
CA PHE A 178 7.62 -5.32 12.27
C PHE A 178 8.31 -6.28 13.24
N GLU A 179 8.56 -5.89 14.49
CA GLU A 179 9.16 -6.77 15.50
C GLU A 179 8.28 -7.98 15.81
N ALA A 180 6.96 -7.82 15.80
CA ALA A 180 6.03 -8.90 16.12
C ALA A 180 5.86 -9.93 14.98
N TYR A 181 6.07 -9.54 13.72
CA TYR A 181 5.68 -10.35 12.55
C TYR A 181 6.74 -10.50 11.45
N GLY A 182 7.85 -9.76 11.53
CA GLY A 182 8.94 -9.76 10.55
C GLY A 182 10.02 -10.80 10.81
#